data_AF-X1J1Q8-F1
#
_entry.id   AF-X1J1Q8-F1
#
_cell.length_a   1.000
_cell.length_b   1.000
_cell.length_c   1.000
_cell.angle_alpha   90.00
_cell.angle_beta   90.00
_cell.angle_gamma   90.00
#
_symmetry.space_group_name_H-M   'P 1'
#
loop_
_entity.id
_entity.type
_entity.pdbx_description
1 polymer ?
#
loop_
_entity_poly.entity_id
_entity_poly.type
_entity_poly.pdbx_seq_one_letter_code
_entity_poly.pdbx_strand_id
1 'polypeptide(L)'
;FPEHNQSPRNTYEAGMVKQALGLFAANMHLRLDTRGHTLHYPQRPLVKTSPMEIIGINKRPAGQNFIIGMMSFEGFNIEDAIIINKASIERGLARSHFFRYCFKNLSI
;
A
#
# COMPACT_ATOMS: atom_id res chain seq x y z
N PHE A 1 -17.27 -3.00 5.82
CA PHE A 1 -18.14 -4.14 6.17
C PHE A 1 -17.37 -5.21 6.93
N PRO A 2 -16.72 -4.88 8.07
CA PRO A 2 -15.99 -5.88 8.86
C PRO A 2 -16.89 -6.99 9.43
N GLU A 3 -18.17 -6.70 9.63
CA GLU A 3 -19.20 -7.63 10.13
C GLU A 3 -19.55 -8.76 9.16
N HIS A 4 -19.24 -8.62 7.88
CA HIS A 4 -19.46 -9.64 6.85
C HIS A 4 -18.27 -10.58 6.67
N ASN A 5 -17.17 -10.33 7.38
CA ASN A 5 -15.92 -11.08 7.29
C ASN A 5 -15.76 -12.02 8.49
N GLN A 6 -15.06 -13.14 8.28
CA GLN A 6 -14.64 -13.99 9.39
C GLN A 6 -13.63 -13.25 10.28
N SER A 7 -13.74 -13.42 11.61
CA SER A 7 -12.88 -12.75 12.61
C SER A 7 -11.37 -12.87 12.32
N PRO A 8 -10.82 -14.03 11.90
CA PRO A 8 -9.41 -14.12 11.55
C PRO A 8 -9.01 -13.21 10.39
N ARG A 9 -9.88 -13.02 9.38
CA ARG A 9 -9.61 -12.14 8.22
C ARG A 9 -9.47 -10.68 8.61
N ASN A 10 -10.32 -10.21 9.52
CA ASN A 10 -10.22 -8.86 10.06
C ASN A 10 -8.91 -8.65 10.83
N THR A 11 -8.46 -9.66 11.56
CA THR A 11 -7.17 -9.61 12.27
C THR A 11 -5.98 -9.56 11.31
N TYR A 12 -6.02 -10.36 10.23
CA TYR A 12 -4.98 -10.31 9.20
C TYR A 12 -4.91 -8.94 8.52
N GLU A 13 -6.04 -8.38 8.12
CA GLU A 13 -6.10 -7.05 7.50
C GLU A 13 -5.56 -5.96 8.44
N ALA A 14 -5.94 -5.98 9.72
CA ALA A 14 -5.45 -5.04 10.72
C ALA A 14 -3.93 -5.13 10.95
N GLY A 15 -3.33 -6.30 10.73
CA GLY A 15 -1.87 -6.50 10.72
C GLY A 15 -1.21 -5.95 9.44
N MET A 16 -1.77 -6.32 8.29
CA MET A 16 -1.21 -5.98 6.98
C MET A 16 -1.32 -4.50 6.64
N VAL A 17 -2.39 -3.81 7.06
CA VAL A 17 -2.61 -2.38 6.77
C VAL A 17 -1.49 -1.49 7.31
N LYS A 18 -0.84 -1.90 8.40
CA LYS A 18 0.29 -1.18 9.00
C LYS A 18 1.55 -1.21 8.13
N GLN A 19 1.63 -2.18 7.22
CA GLN A 19 2.74 -2.37 6.29
C GLN A 19 2.43 -1.78 4.91
N ALA A 20 1.22 -1.26 4.69
CA ALA A 20 0.80 -0.72 3.40
C ALA A 20 1.65 0.50 3.00
N LEU A 21 1.96 0.58 1.71
CA LEU A 21 2.75 1.67 1.14
C LEU A 21 1.87 2.88 0.85
N GLY A 22 2.32 4.05 1.31
CA GLY A 22 1.64 5.31 1.11
C GLY A 22 2.56 6.49 1.34
N LEU A 23 1.97 7.66 1.53
CA LEU A 23 2.71 8.84 1.98
C LEU A 23 2.81 8.82 3.51
N PHE A 24 3.96 8.43 4.04
CA PHE A 24 4.18 8.33 5.49
C PHE A 24 4.33 9.70 6.17
N ALA A 25 4.91 10.69 5.48
CA ALA A 25 5.11 12.04 6.00
C ALA A 25 5.10 13.08 4.88
N ALA A 26 4.55 14.27 5.15
CA ALA A 26 4.53 15.38 4.17
C ALA A 26 5.94 15.97 3.94
N ASN A 27 6.78 15.96 4.97
CA ASN A 27 8.16 16.44 4.93
C ASN A 27 9.18 15.33 4.60
N MET A 28 8.74 14.25 3.94
CA MET A 28 9.59 13.12 3.55
C MET A 28 10.86 13.55 2.81
N HIS A 29 10.81 14.58 1.97
CA HIS A 29 11.97 15.05 1.20
C HIS A 29 13.08 15.66 2.07
N LEU A 30 12.72 16.22 3.23
CA LEU A 30 13.66 16.87 4.15
C LEU A 30 14.08 15.94 5.29
N ARG A 31 13.41 14.79 5.42
CA ARG A 31 13.57 13.88 6.54
C ARG A 31 14.56 12.77 6.18
N LEU A 32 15.50 12.53 7.08
CA LEU A 32 16.48 11.45 6.99
C LEU A 32 15.99 10.24 7.79
N ASP A 33 15.29 9.32 7.14
CA ASP A 33 14.93 8.02 7.73
C ASP A 33 15.84 6.92 7.18
N THR A 34 16.30 5.99 8.04
CA THR A 34 17.19 4.89 7.63
C THR A 34 16.61 4.04 6.50
N ARG A 35 15.29 3.83 6.53
CA ARG A 35 14.51 3.15 5.49
C ARG A 35 13.16 3.86 5.35
N GLY A 36 12.76 4.15 4.12
CA GLY A 36 11.46 4.73 3.82
C GLY A 36 10.89 4.13 2.54
N HIS A 37 9.58 3.96 2.49
CA HIS A 37 8.89 3.54 1.28
C HIS A 37 7.80 4.54 0.94
N THR A 38 7.61 4.82 -0.34
CA THR A 38 6.59 5.76 -0.78
C THR A 38 5.98 5.34 -2.09
N LEU A 39 4.65 5.39 -2.14
CA LEU A 39 3.87 5.12 -3.33
C LEU A 39 3.75 6.39 -4.18
N HIS A 40 3.94 6.28 -5.49
CA HIS A 40 3.91 7.44 -6.39
C HIS A 40 2.53 8.08 -6.54
N TYR A 41 1.53 7.24 -6.78
CA TYR A 41 0.19 7.68 -7.13
C TYR A 41 -0.83 7.08 -6.17
N PRO A 42 -0.78 7.41 -4.86
CA PRO A 42 -1.74 6.90 -3.91
C PRO A 42 -3.13 7.44 -4.22
N GLN A 43 -4.15 6.60 -4.11
CA GLN A 43 -5.53 6.98 -4.40
C GLN A 43 -6.40 6.85 -3.15
N ARG A 44 -7.37 7.76 -3.01
CA ARG A 44 -8.38 7.63 -1.96
C ARG A 44 -9.24 6.40 -2.22
N PRO A 45 -9.55 5.59 -1.18
CA PRO A 45 -10.42 4.44 -1.35
C PRO A 45 -11.82 4.90 -1.76
N LEU A 46 -12.43 4.19 -2.71
CA LEU A 46 -13.79 4.49 -3.18
C LEU A 46 -14.85 4.22 -2.09
N VAL A 47 -14.64 3.15 -1.31
CA VAL A 47 -15.47 2.79 -0.16
C VAL A 47 -14.72 3.15 1.11
N LYS A 48 -15.35 3.95 1.98
CA LYS A 48 -14.74 4.49 3.20
C LYS A 48 -15.67 4.31 4.39
N THR A 49 -15.09 4.30 5.59
CA THR A 49 -15.84 4.29 6.86
C THR A 49 -15.70 5.65 7.55
N SER A 50 -16.68 6.03 8.37
CA SER A 50 -16.65 7.30 9.11
C SER A 50 -15.39 7.49 9.98
N PRO A 51 -14.88 6.44 10.68
CA PRO A 51 -13.62 6.56 11.42
C PRO A 51 -12.41 6.94 10.56
N MET A 52 -12.35 6.53 9.29
CA MET A 52 -11.24 6.90 8.41
C MET A 52 -11.17 8.40 8.11
N GLU A 53 -12.33 9.07 8.09
CA GLU A 53 -12.41 10.52 7.92
C GLU A 53 -11.90 11.25 9.16
N ILE A 54 -12.29 10.78 10.34
CA ILE A 54 -11.89 11.35 11.63
C ILE A 54 -10.38 11.20 11.84
N ILE A 55 -9.81 10.03 11.54
CA ILE A 55 -8.35 9.78 11.64
C ILE A 55 -7.59 10.57 10.56
N GLY A 56 -8.26 10.93 9.46
CA GLY A 56 -7.65 11.69 8.37
C GLY A 56 -6.81 10.85 7.40
N ILE A 57 -7.02 9.52 7.36
CA ILE A 57 -6.34 8.60 6.42
C ILE A 57 -6.59 9.02 4.97
N ASN A 58 -7.76 9.59 4.67
CA ASN A 58 -8.10 10.08 3.33
C ASN A 58 -7.20 11.24 2.84
N LYS A 59 -6.51 11.95 3.75
CA LYS A 59 -5.52 12.98 3.38
C LYS A 59 -4.17 12.38 2.97
N ARG A 60 -3.85 11.17 3.46
CA ARG A 60 -2.62 10.43 3.18
C ARG A 60 -2.95 8.96 2.89
N PRO A 61 -3.57 8.66 1.73
CA PRO A 61 -3.94 7.29 1.41
C PRO A 61 -2.70 6.41 1.26
N ALA A 62 -2.84 5.15 1.68
CA ALA A 62 -1.87 4.09 1.50
C ALA A 62 -2.50 3.00 0.63
N GLY A 63 -2.20 3.03 -0.68
CA GLY A 63 -2.75 2.11 -1.66
C GLY A 63 -3.29 2.79 -2.93
N GLN A 64 -3.84 1.97 -3.82
CA GLN A 64 -4.46 2.37 -5.08
C GLN A 64 -5.75 1.57 -5.30
N ASN A 65 -6.70 2.13 -6.06
CA ASN A 65 -7.89 1.39 -6.45
C ASN A 65 -7.56 0.53 -7.68
N PHE A 66 -7.81 -0.78 -7.57
CA PHE A 66 -7.61 -1.74 -8.64
C PHE A 66 -8.95 -2.18 -9.23
N ILE A 67 -8.98 -2.42 -10.53
CA ILE A 67 -10.09 -3.13 -11.18
C ILE A 67 -9.77 -4.62 -11.09
N ILE A 68 -10.66 -5.38 -10.44
CA ILE A 68 -10.45 -6.80 -10.15
C ILE A 68 -11.41 -7.63 -11.02
N GLY A 69 -10.88 -8.62 -11.73
CA GLY A 69 -11.66 -9.65 -12.41
C GLY A 69 -11.51 -10.98 -11.67
N MET A 70 -12.63 -11.57 -11.23
CA MET A 70 -12.63 -12.87 -10.56
C MET A 70 -12.87 -13.97 -11.59
N MET A 71 -11.78 -14.59 -12.06
CA MET A 71 -11.83 -15.70 -13.00
C MET A 71 -10.59 -16.59 -12.86
N SER A 72 -10.72 -17.86 -13.22
CA SER A 72 -9.57 -18.75 -13.40
C SER A 72 -8.91 -18.42 -14.72
N PHE A 73 -7.68 -17.91 -14.68
CA PHE A 73 -6.93 -17.50 -15.88
C PHE A 73 -5.60 -18.27 -15.93
N GLU A 74 -5.44 -19.05 -17.00
CA GLU A 74 -4.20 -19.77 -17.37
C GLU A 74 -3.60 -20.71 -16.28
N GLY A 75 -4.31 -20.96 -15.18
CA GLY A 75 -3.83 -21.83 -14.10
C GLY A 75 -2.70 -21.25 -13.25
N PHE A 76 -2.33 -19.98 -13.47
CA PHE A 76 -1.30 -19.29 -12.67
C PHE A 76 -1.85 -18.60 -11.42
N ASN A 77 -3.18 -18.62 -11.21
CA ASN A 77 -3.85 -18.03 -10.06
C ASN A 77 -4.24 -19.05 -8.99
N ILE A 78 -3.45 -20.13 -8.85
CA ILE A 78 -3.62 -21.16 -7.81
C ILE A 78 -3.01 -20.65 -6.50
N GLU A 79 -3.57 -21.07 -5.36
CA GLU A 79 -2.98 -20.86 -4.02
C GLU A 79 -2.70 -19.36 -3.72
N ASP A 80 -3.75 -18.54 -3.82
CA ASP A 80 -3.74 -17.09 -3.55
C ASP A 80 -2.86 -16.25 -4.50
N ALA A 81 -2.37 -16.83 -5.60
CA ALA A 81 -1.63 -16.09 -6.62
C ALA A 81 -2.52 -15.12 -7.41
N ILE A 82 -1.98 -13.93 -7.69
CA ILE A 82 -2.68 -12.85 -8.41
C ILE A 82 -1.94 -12.56 -9.71
N ILE A 83 -2.69 -12.45 -10.80
CA ILE A 83 -2.18 -12.07 -12.11
C ILE A 83 -2.46 -10.58 -12.33
N ILE A 84 -1.42 -9.82 -12.68
CA ILE A 84 -1.50 -8.37 -12.86
C ILE A 84 -1.24 -8.03 -14.33
N ASN A 85 -2.01 -7.08 -14.87
CA ASN A 85 -1.82 -6.59 -16.23
C ASN A 85 -0.48 -5.83 -16.36
N LYS A 86 0.41 -6.35 -17.20
CA LYS A 86 1.71 -5.74 -17.52
C LYS A 86 1.59 -4.30 -18.01
N ALA A 87 0.64 -4.01 -18.89
CA ALA A 87 0.44 -2.67 -19.44
C ALA A 87 0.00 -1.66 -18.36
N SER A 88 -0.63 -2.11 -17.27
CA SER A 88 -0.97 -1.23 -16.15
C SER A 88 0.26 -0.92 -15.29
N ILE A 89 1.14 -1.90 -15.07
CA ILE A 89 2.41 -1.71 -14.34
C ILE A 89 3.31 -0.70 -15.08
N GLU A 90 3.43 -0.85 -16.40
CA GLU A 90 4.24 0.06 -17.23
C GLU A 90 3.73 1.51 -17.18
N ARG A 91 2.42 1.69 -16.99
CA ARG A 91 1.80 3.02 -16.79
C ARG A 91 1.94 3.56 -15.36
N GLY A 92 2.58 2.82 -14.45
CA GLY A 92 2.86 3.27 -13.08
C GLY A 92 1.90 2.74 -12.01
N LEU A 93 1.08 1.73 -12.30
CA LEU A 93 0.31 1.02 -11.28
C LEU A 93 1.25 0.38 -10.25
N ALA A 94 0.93 0.53 -8.98
CA ALA A 94 1.67 0.05 -7.81
C ALA A 94 3.15 0.46 -7.73
N ARG A 95 3.56 1.51 -8.46
CA ARG A 95 4.96 1.95 -8.46
C ARG A 95 5.30 2.61 -7.12
N SER A 96 6.38 2.14 -6.48
CA SER A 96 6.90 2.70 -5.23
C SER A 96 8.41 2.98 -5.29
N HIS A 97 8.87 3.95 -4.51
CA HIS A 97 10.29 4.19 -4.24
C HIS A 97 10.69 3.67 -2.86
N PHE A 98 11.89 3.11 -2.79
CA PHE A 98 12.56 2.74 -1.55
C PHE A 98 13.74 3.69 -1.31
N PHE A 99 13.72 4.35 -0.17
CA PHE A 99 14.79 5.20 0.32
C PHE A 99 15.59 4.43 1.36
N ARG A 100 16.92 4.44 1.22
CA ARG A 100 17.82 3.88 2.22
C ARG A 100 18.99 4.82 2.43
N TYR A 101 19.18 5.22 3.68
CA TYR A 101 20.34 6.00 4.10
C TYR A 101 21.31 5.11 4.87
N CYS A 102 22.61 5.35 4.67
CA CYS A 102 23.67 4.68 5.40
C CYS A 102 24.51 5.74 6.11
N PHE A 103 24.52 5.70 7.44
CA PHE A 103 25.39 6.54 8.25
C PHE A 103 26.78 5.90 8.27
N LYS A 104 27.79 6.64 7.81
CA LYS A 104 29.19 6.33 8.09
C LYS A 104 29.67 7.31 9.14
N ASN A 105 30.09 6.80 10.30
CA ASN A 105 30.85 7.59 11.24
C ASN A 105 32.25 7.77 10.65
N LEU A 106 32.59 9.01 10.32
CA LEU A 106 33.96 9.37 9.97
C LEU A 106 34.73 9.48 11.29
N SER A 107 35.50 8.45 11.61
CA SER A 107 36.50 8.55 12.69
C SER A 107 37.59 9.50 12.20
N ILE A 108 37.66 10.69 12.80
CA ILE A 108 38.81 11.60 12.71
C ILE A 108 39.83 11.15 13.76
#